data_AF-A0A9R0W2Q3-F1
#
_entry.id   AF-A0A9R0W2Q3-F1
#
_cell.length_a   1.000
_cell.length_b   1.000
_cell.length_c   1.000
_cell.angle_alpha   90.00
_cell.angle_beta   90.00
_cell.angle_gamma   90.00
#
_symmetry.space_group_name_H-M   'P 1'
#
loop_
_entity.id
_entity.type
_entity.pdbx_description
1 polymer ?
#
loop_
_entity_poly.entity_id
_entity_poly.type
_entity_poly.pdbx_seq_one_letter_code
_entity_poly.pdbx_strand_id
1 'polypeptide(L)'
;MHWQPLSIMPLVAAAATECRLSGEGSIKRDIIINPSEGHRCRVLLHGNLLARYTVQVVGGPRKPTLLHKDAPRKFNQAFELFDPNAFFRSYSVCRDTIHQMLAQTLLLCNIDLAADNWDTFLPHNLATFVADGSRRDTDENGGITLRYNMEMFMTIWVEVIYREPKVLLLACDKRAMVTRCLFAATPTDFILPWFHSFHRGCILPWFYKVAKCPKCRHDLGKYLVAATDASMGKFPGQP
;
A
#
# COMPACT_ATOMS: atom_id res chain seq x y z
N MET A 1 -11.91 15.88 18.87
CA MET A 1 -12.09 14.57 18.21
C MET A 1 -10.75 13.85 18.24
N HIS A 2 -10.66 12.69 18.89
CA HIS A 2 -9.43 11.92 18.97
C HIS A 2 -9.30 11.00 17.75
N TRP A 3 -8.19 11.17 17.04
CA TRP A 3 -7.80 10.47 15.82
C TRP A 3 -7.40 9.03 16.11
N GLN A 4 -7.73 8.11 15.22
CA GLN A 4 -7.37 6.70 15.33
C GLN A 4 -6.47 6.29 14.15
N PRO A 5 -5.26 5.76 14.40
CA PRO A 5 -4.38 5.23 13.35
C PRO A 5 -5.03 4.05 12.62
N LEU A 6 -4.51 3.71 11.43
CA LEU A 6 -4.95 2.57 10.60
C LEU A 6 -5.11 1.26 11.38
N SER A 7 -4.28 1.05 12.40
CA SER A 7 -4.30 -0.12 13.28
C SER A 7 -5.55 -0.25 14.16
N ILE A 8 -6.40 0.77 14.22
CA ILE A 8 -7.62 0.81 15.05
C ILE A 8 -8.87 0.90 14.15
N MET A 9 -8.72 0.73 12.82
CA MET A 9 -9.87 0.76 11.92
C MET A 9 -10.83 -0.43 12.16
N PRO A 10 -12.15 -0.19 12.10
CA PRO A 10 -13.15 -1.26 12.13
C PRO A 10 -12.94 -2.23 10.98
N LEU A 11 -13.18 -3.53 11.21
CA LEU A 11 -13.00 -4.60 10.21
C LEU A 11 -13.66 -4.30 8.84
N VAL A 12 -14.84 -3.69 8.82
CA VAL A 12 -15.55 -3.36 7.57
C VAL A 12 -14.92 -2.15 6.87
N ALA A 13 -14.50 -1.13 7.63
CA ALA A 13 -13.81 0.03 7.08
C ALA A 13 -12.42 -0.37 6.56
N ALA A 14 -11.69 -1.21 7.29
CA ALA A 14 -10.41 -1.78 6.85
C ALA A 14 -10.58 -2.59 5.55
N ALA A 15 -11.59 -3.47 5.46
CA ALA A 15 -11.86 -4.25 4.25
C ALA A 15 -12.32 -3.41 3.04
N ALA A 16 -12.87 -2.21 3.29
CA ALA A 16 -13.25 -1.25 2.25
C ALA A 16 -12.12 -0.26 1.90
N THR A 17 -11.00 -0.34 2.59
CA THR A 17 -9.84 0.54 2.39
C THR A 17 -8.82 -0.13 1.48
N GLU A 18 -8.25 0.65 0.56
CA GLU A 18 -7.09 0.25 -0.24
C GLU A 18 -5.91 1.14 0.09
N CYS A 19 -4.71 0.57 0.07
CA CYS A 19 -3.46 1.33 0.14
C CYS A 19 -2.82 1.37 -1.24
N ARG A 20 -2.38 2.56 -1.65
CA ARG A 20 -1.52 2.78 -2.82
C ARG A 20 -0.23 3.43 -2.35
N LEU A 21 0.89 2.88 -2.82
CA LEU A 21 2.23 3.30 -2.44
C LEU A 21 2.89 3.94 -3.63
N SER A 22 3.58 5.03 -3.39
CA SER A 22 4.56 5.57 -4.33
C SER A 22 5.79 5.98 -3.55
N GLY A 23 6.91 6.05 -4.23
CA GLY A 23 8.14 6.44 -3.58
C GLY A 23 9.19 6.88 -4.56
N GLU A 24 10.07 7.73 -4.06
CA GLU A 24 11.29 8.12 -4.74
C GLU A 24 12.44 8.00 -3.76
N GLY A 25 13.64 7.84 -4.29
CA GLY A 25 14.82 7.82 -3.46
C GLY A 25 16.10 7.98 -4.24
N SER A 26 17.16 8.24 -3.50
CA SER A 26 18.52 8.40 -3.98
C SER A 26 19.48 7.70 -3.03
N ILE A 27 20.70 7.49 -3.49
CA ILE A 27 21.71 6.71 -2.78
C ILE A 27 22.99 7.51 -2.75
N LYS A 28 23.56 7.67 -1.56
CA LYS A 28 24.96 8.03 -1.37
C LYS A 28 25.71 6.76 -0.97
N ARG A 29 26.94 6.63 -1.47
CA ARG A 29 27.75 5.44 -1.28
C ARG A 29 29.20 5.85 -1.12
N ASP A 30 29.82 5.32 -0.09
CA ASP A 30 31.23 5.55 0.23
C ASP A 30 31.97 4.24 0.06
N ILE A 31 32.96 4.24 -0.84
CA ILE A 31 33.82 3.08 -1.11
C ILE A 31 34.68 2.81 0.13
N ILE A 32 34.68 1.56 0.56
CA ILE A 32 35.52 1.10 1.67
C ILE A 32 36.84 0.60 1.09
N ILE A 33 37.90 1.39 1.27
CA ILE A 33 39.26 1.06 0.86
C ILE A 33 39.90 0.20 1.96
N ASN A 34 40.52 -0.92 1.59
CA ASN A 34 41.19 -1.86 2.51
C ASN A 34 40.31 -2.31 3.70
N PRO A 35 39.18 -2.99 3.44
CA PRO A 35 38.31 -3.45 4.52
C PRO A 35 39.08 -4.42 5.44
N SER A 36 38.98 -4.21 6.75
CA SER A 36 39.47 -5.18 7.73
C SER A 36 38.78 -6.54 7.53
N GLU A 37 39.45 -7.62 7.89
CA GLU A 37 38.86 -8.96 7.81
C GLU A 37 37.54 -8.98 8.61
N GLY A 38 36.45 -9.47 7.98
CA GLY A 38 35.11 -9.47 8.59
C GLY A 38 34.35 -8.14 8.60
N HIS A 39 34.83 -7.08 7.94
CA HIS A 39 34.12 -5.80 7.89
C HIS A 39 32.71 -5.93 7.27
N ARG A 40 31.68 -5.58 8.05
CA ARG A 40 30.27 -5.62 7.65
C ARG A 40 29.90 -4.31 6.95
N CYS A 41 29.31 -4.41 5.76
CA CYS A 41 28.79 -3.24 5.06
C CYS A 41 27.48 -2.78 5.71
N ARG A 42 27.31 -1.47 5.87
CA ARG A 42 26.12 -0.89 6.50
C ARG A 42 25.29 -0.12 5.49
N VAL A 43 23.97 -0.21 5.65
CA VAL A 43 22.98 0.59 4.93
C VAL A 43 22.21 1.40 5.94
N LEU A 44 22.27 2.72 5.80
CA LEU A 44 21.46 3.66 6.57
C LEU A 44 20.26 4.07 5.71
N LEU A 45 19.06 3.74 6.19
CA LEU A 45 17.81 4.13 5.56
C LEU A 45 17.31 5.43 6.21
N HIS A 46 17.32 6.52 5.46
CA HIS A 46 16.78 7.80 5.87
C HIS A 46 15.55 8.12 5.04
N GLY A 47 14.45 8.50 5.68
CA GLY A 47 13.31 8.92 4.88
C GLY A 47 12.14 9.52 5.62
N ASN A 48 11.17 9.91 4.83
CA ASN A 48 9.89 10.44 5.28
C ASN A 48 8.76 9.56 4.78
N LEU A 49 7.82 9.26 5.68
CA LEU A 49 6.53 8.65 5.37
C LEU A 49 5.47 9.76 5.36
N LEU A 50 4.79 9.93 4.23
CA LEU A 50 3.68 10.86 4.08
C LEU A 50 2.39 10.07 3.79
N ALA A 51 1.46 10.07 4.74
CA ALA A 51 0.17 9.44 4.55
C ALA A 51 -0.89 10.48 4.17
N ARG A 52 -1.66 10.20 3.10
CA ARG A 52 -2.86 10.93 2.74
C ARG A 52 -4.06 10.02 2.77
N TYR A 53 -5.15 10.50 3.34
CA TYR A 53 -6.41 9.79 3.46
C TYR A 53 -7.40 10.40 2.49
N THR A 54 -7.91 9.59 1.58
CA THR A 54 -8.87 10.00 0.57
C THR A 54 -10.11 9.14 0.62
N VAL A 55 -11.24 9.71 0.21
CA VAL A 55 -12.54 9.06 0.19
C VAL A 55 -13.10 9.06 -1.22
N GLN A 56 -13.63 7.91 -1.63
CA GLN A 56 -14.45 7.81 -2.82
C GLN A 56 -15.88 7.47 -2.42
N VAL A 57 -16.72 8.51 -2.44
CA VAL A 57 -18.13 8.43 -2.09
C VAL A 57 -18.97 7.91 -3.25
N VAL A 58 -20.08 7.27 -2.94
CA VAL A 58 -21.03 6.78 -3.95
C VAL A 58 -21.64 7.93 -4.72
N GLY A 59 -21.60 7.88 -6.05
CA GLY A 59 -22.10 8.96 -6.92
C GLY A 59 -21.23 10.21 -6.90
N GLY A 60 -20.10 10.17 -6.19
CA GLY A 60 -19.12 11.24 -6.16
C GLY A 60 -18.19 11.27 -7.36
N PRO A 61 -17.19 12.18 -7.34
CA PRO A 61 -16.21 12.27 -8.41
C PRO A 61 -15.41 10.97 -8.59
N ARG A 62 -14.96 10.73 -9.83
CA ARG A 62 -14.12 9.56 -10.17
C ARG A 62 -12.78 9.59 -9.42
N LYS A 63 -12.27 10.77 -9.10
CA LYS A 63 -11.05 10.94 -8.30
C LYS A 63 -11.43 11.00 -6.81
N PRO A 64 -10.75 10.25 -5.93
CA PRO A 64 -10.97 10.34 -4.49
C PRO A 64 -10.76 11.77 -3.97
N THR A 65 -11.61 12.19 -3.03
CA THR A 65 -11.54 13.49 -2.37
C THR A 65 -10.60 13.40 -1.18
N LEU A 66 -9.71 14.38 -1.01
CA LEU A 66 -8.80 14.42 0.13
C LEU A 66 -9.56 14.74 1.43
N LEU A 67 -9.37 13.90 2.44
CA LEU A 67 -9.91 14.11 3.78
C LEU A 67 -8.85 14.61 4.75
N HIS A 68 -7.68 13.97 4.77
CA HIS A 68 -6.65 14.24 5.75
C HIS A 68 -5.25 13.99 5.20
N LYS A 69 -4.27 14.66 5.76
CA LYS A 69 -2.84 14.39 5.55
C LYS A 69 -2.16 14.37 6.92
N ASP A 70 -1.43 13.29 7.17
CA ASP A 70 -0.58 13.22 8.34
C ASP A 70 0.58 14.21 8.21
N ALA A 71 1.09 14.67 9.35
CA ALA A 71 2.41 15.29 9.39
C ALA A 71 3.48 14.28 8.91
N PRO A 72 4.51 14.72 8.17
CA PRO A 72 5.58 13.83 7.71
C PRO A 72 6.24 13.09 8.89
N ARG A 73 6.28 11.76 8.81
CA ARG A 73 6.90 10.92 9.83
C ARG A 73 8.28 10.47 9.36
N LYS A 74 9.32 10.88 10.08
CA LYS A 74 10.71 10.53 9.74
C LYS A 74 11.06 9.14 10.24
N PHE A 75 11.79 8.38 9.43
CA PHE A 75 12.49 7.17 9.87
C PHE A 75 13.98 7.29 9.56
N ASN A 76 14.75 6.69 10.45
CA ASN A 76 16.20 6.54 10.33
C ASN A 76 16.58 5.19 10.94
N GLN A 77 16.99 4.24 10.10
CA GLN A 77 17.29 2.87 10.55
C GLN A 77 18.54 2.34 9.87
N ALA A 78 19.43 1.75 10.66
CA ALA A 78 20.65 1.12 10.19
C ALA A 78 20.45 -0.39 10.01
N PHE A 79 21.00 -0.93 8.94
CA PHE A 79 21.01 -2.35 8.63
C PHE A 79 22.43 -2.81 8.32
N GLU A 80 22.78 -4.01 8.78
CA GLU A 80 24.03 -4.66 8.39
C GLU A 80 23.74 -5.64 7.24
N LEU A 81 24.54 -5.56 6.17
CA LEU A 81 24.48 -6.51 5.07
C LEU A 81 25.19 -7.81 5.47
N PHE A 82 24.45 -8.92 5.46
CA PHE A 82 25.00 -10.24 5.76
C PHE A 82 25.93 -10.74 4.64
N ASP A 83 25.49 -10.60 3.38
CA ASP A 83 26.31 -10.91 2.20
C ASP A 83 26.39 -9.68 1.27
N PRO A 84 27.38 -8.80 1.50
CA PRO A 84 27.59 -7.64 0.64
C PRO A 84 27.85 -8.01 -0.83
N ASN A 85 28.53 -9.12 -1.09
CA ASN A 85 28.88 -9.50 -2.46
C ASN A 85 27.63 -9.88 -3.26
N ALA A 86 26.75 -10.69 -2.68
CA ALA A 86 25.48 -11.02 -3.30
C ALA A 86 24.61 -9.77 -3.49
N PHE A 87 24.57 -8.88 -2.49
CA PHE A 87 23.81 -7.63 -2.56
C PHE A 87 24.27 -6.72 -3.71
N PHE A 88 25.57 -6.49 -3.88
CA PHE A 88 26.09 -5.56 -4.91
C PHE A 88 26.13 -6.17 -6.32
N ARG A 89 26.20 -7.49 -6.44
CA ARG A 89 26.34 -8.17 -7.74
C ARG A 89 25.01 -8.65 -8.33
N SER A 90 24.02 -8.94 -7.49
CA SER A 90 22.73 -9.45 -7.93
C SER A 90 21.64 -8.42 -7.73
N TYR A 91 21.09 -7.96 -8.86
CA TYR A 91 19.95 -7.03 -8.87
C TYR A 91 18.75 -7.57 -8.08
N SER A 92 18.42 -8.87 -8.20
CA SER A 92 17.29 -9.45 -7.48
C SER A 92 17.54 -9.50 -5.97
N VAL A 93 18.73 -9.93 -5.55
CA VAL A 93 19.11 -9.94 -4.12
C VAL A 93 19.11 -8.53 -3.56
N CYS A 94 19.64 -7.54 -4.29
CA CYS A 94 19.61 -6.14 -3.89
C CYS A 94 18.17 -5.64 -3.67
N ARG A 95 17.31 -5.83 -4.67
CA ARG A 95 15.90 -5.42 -4.64
C ARG A 95 15.15 -6.05 -3.47
N ASP A 96 15.30 -7.35 -3.28
CA ASP A 96 14.60 -8.11 -2.25
C ASP A 96 15.12 -7.73 -0.85
N THR A 97 16.42 -7.48 -0.72
CA THR A 97 17.03 -6.97 0.52
C THR A 97 16.53 -5.56 0.85
N ILE A 98 16.44 -4.66 -0.13
CA ILE A 98 15.88 -3.31 0.07
C ILE A 98 14.41 -3.40 0.49
N HIS A 99 13.62 -4.26 -0.18
CA HIS A 99 12.23 -4.50 0.19
C HIS A 99 12.10 -5.02 1.63
N GLN A 100 12.96 -5.95 2.04
CA GLN A 100 13.02 -6.47 3.40
C GLN A 100 13.41 -5.40 4.43
N MET A 101 14.38 -4.54 4.12
CA MET A 101 14.76 -3.40 4.99
C MET A 101 13.58 -2.46 5.21
N LEU A 102 12.81 -2.16 4.15
CA LEU A 102 11.58 -1.38 4.27
C LEU A 102 10.55 -2.08 5.15
N ALA A 103 10.30 -3.38 4.95
CA ALA A 103 9.35 -4.14 5.76
C ALA A 103 9.74 -4.22 7.25
N GLN A 104 11.05 -4.22 7.54
CA GLN A 104 11.58 -4.20 8.91
C GLN A 104 11.64 -2.79 9.53
N THR A 105 11.30 -1.74 8.77
CA THR A 105 11.25 -0.38 9.28
C THR A 105 9.97 -0.19 10.09
N LEU A 106 10.09 0.20 11.37
CA LEU A 106 8.96 0.27 12.32
C LEU A 106 7.76 1.11 11.83
N LEU A 107 8.00 2.18 11.08
CA LEU A 107 6.91 3.00 10.53
C LEU A 107 6.19 2.37 9.34
N LEU A 108 6.82 1.40 8.68
CA LEU A 108 6.34 0.77 7.45
C LEU A 108 5.83 -0.66 7.69
N CYS A 109 6.15 -1.28 8.82
CA CYS A 109 5.84 -2.69 9.10
C CYS A 109 4.33 -3.02 9.08
N ASN A 110 3.47 -2.03 9.32
CA ASN A 110 2.00 -2.19 9.29
C ASN A 110 1.38 -1.82 7.94
N ILE A 111 2.20 -1.51 6.94
CA ILE A 111 1.78 -1.19 5.59
C ILE A 111 2.02 -2.42 4.73
N ASP A 112 1.04 -2.78 3.91
CA ASP A 112 1.21 -3.85 2.94
C ASP A 112 2.10 -3.37 1.78
N LEU A 113 3.40 -3.67 1.90
CA LEU A 113 4.43 -3.30 0.92
C LEU A 113 4.49 -4.26 -0.28
N ALA A 114 3.52 -5.15 -0.48
CA ALA A 114 3.46 -6.02 -1.66
C ALA A 114 3.64 -5.21 -2.95
N ALA A 115 4.33 -5.77 -3.95
CA ALA A 115 4.67 -5.07 -5.19
C ALA A 115 3.44 -4.48 -5.90
N ASP A 116 2.31 -5.19 -5.89
CA ASP A 116 1.04 -4.77 -6.50
C ASP A 116 0.40 -3.56 -5.82
N ASN A 117 0.87 -3.18 -4.63
CA ASN A 117 0.44 -1.97 -3.94
C ASN A 117 1.19 -0.71 -4.36
N TRP A 118 2.27 -0.85 -5.13
CA TRP A 118 3.05 0.28 -5.60
C TRP A 118 2.60 0.76 -6.98
N ASP A 119 2.39 2.06 -7.13
CA ASP A 119 2.25 2.71 -8.45
C ASP A 119 3.57 2.66 -9.22
N THR A 120 4.68 2.75 -8.48
CA THR A 120 6.03 2.52 -9.00
C THR A 120 6.85 1.87 -7.89
N PHE A 121 7.34 0.66 -8.15
CA PHE A 121 7.99 -0.16 -7.12
C PHE A 121 9.35 0.42 -6.71
N LEU A 122 9.39 1.16 -5.60
CA LEU A 122 10.59 1.85 -5.13
C LEU A 122 11.83 0.93 -4.98
N PRO A 123 11.72 -0.30 -4.42
CA PRO A 123 12.86 -1.20 -4.33
C PRO A 123 13.50 -1.54 -5.68
N HIS A 124 12.70 -1.61 -6.75
CA HIS A 124 13.23 -1.80 -8.11
C HIS A 124 14.12 -0.62 -8.51
N ASN A 125 13.63 0.62 -8.36
CA ASN A 125 14.38 1.81 -8.74
C ASN A 125 15.70 1.93 -7.96
N LEU A 126 15.66 1.71 -6.64
CA LEU A 126 16.85 1.76 -5.79
C LEU A 126 17.84 0.65 -6.15
N ALA A 127 17.39 -0.58 -6.37
CA ALA A 127 18.26 -1.68 -6.76
C ALA A 127 18.95 -1.44 -8.11
N THR A 128 18.26 -0.83 -9.07
CA THR A 128 18.85 -0.40 -10.34
C THR A 128 19.98 0.61 -10.10
N PHE A 129 19.76 1.63 -9.25
CA PHE A 129 20.82 2.58 -8.90
C PHE A 129 22.03 1.93 -8.23
N VAL A 130 21.82 0.98 -7.32
CA VAL A 130 22.91 0.24 -6.67
C VAL A 130 23.69 -0.58 -7.70
N ALA A 131 23.00 -1.33 -8.56
CA ALA A 131 23.63 -2.21 -9.54
C ALA A 131 24.43 -1.42 -10.58
N ASP A 132 23.85 -0.35 -11.12
CA ASP A 132 24.52 0.51 -12.10
C ASP A 132 25.70 1.28 -11.49
N GLY A 133 25.58 1.71 -10.24
CA GLY A 133 26.70 2.29 -9.50
C GLY A 133 27.82 1.27 -9.30
N SER A 134 27.49 0.09 -8.79
CA SER A 134 28.48 -0.94 -8.44
C SER A 134 29.25 -1.43 -9.67
N ARG A 135 28.57 -1.55 -10.82
CA ARG A 135 29.20 -1.90 -12.10
C ARG A 135 30.20 -0.85 -12.55
N ARG A 136 29.80 0.43 -12.57
CA ARG A 136 30.69 1.53 -12.96
C ARG A 136 31.95 1.58 -12.13
N ASP A 137 31.81 1.51 -10.81
CA ASP A 137 32.99 1.58 -9.93
C ASP A 137 33.87 0.32 -10.09
N THR A 138 33.27 -0.85 -10.32
CA THR A 138 34.04 -2.07 -10.61
C THR A 138 34.87 -1.90 -11.90
N ASP A 139 34.28 -1.32 -12.94
CA ASP A 139 34.96 -1.09 -14.22
C ASP A 139 36.08 -0.04 -14.07
N GLU A 140 35.82 1.06 -13.34
CA GLU A 140 36.79 2.12 -13.04
C GLU A 140 37.96 1.62 -12.17
N ASN A 141 37.72 0.62 -11.31
CA ASN A 141 38.71 0.01 -10.43
C ASN A 141 39.28 -1.31 -10.98
N GLY A 142 39.25 -1.52 -12.30
CA GLY A 142 39.96 -2.63 -12.95
C GLY A 142 39.37 -4.02 -12.65
N GLY A 143 38.06 -4.11 -12.44
CA GLY A 143 37.35 -5.36 -12.15
C GLY A 143 37.36 -5.78 -10.68
N ILE A 144 37.95 -4.96 -9.79
CA ILE A 144 38.01 -5.26 -8.36
C ILE A 144 36.62 -5.07 -7.75
N THR A 145 36.18 -6.06 -6.96
CA THR A 145 34.91 -5.97 -6.23
C THR A 145 35.06 -5.04 -5.04
N LEU A 146 34.30 -3.96 -5.04
CA LEU A 146 34.32 -2.98 -3.97
C LEU A 146 33.23 -3.27 -2.93
N ARG A 147 33.46 -2.75 -1.72
CA ARG A 147 32.49 -2.72 -0.62
C ARG A 147 32.11 -1.28 -0.33
N TYR A 148 30.89 -1.09 0.15
CA TYR A 148 30.33 0.24 0.35
C TYR A 148 29.61 0.34 1.69
N ASN A 149 29.74 1.48 2.34
CA ASN A 149 28.68 1.96 3.23
C ASN A 149 27.72 2.81 2.39
N MET A 150 26.43 2.62 2.62
CA MET A 150 25.40 3.30 1.86
C MET A 150 24.46 4.09 2.75
N GLU A 151 24.08 5.26 2.28
CA GLU A 151 22.96 6.03 2.81
C GLU A 151 21.89 6.10 1.72
N MET A 152 20.71 5.57 2.01
CA MET A 152 19.55 5.64 1.14
C MET A 152 18.61 6.71 1.65
N PHE A 153 18.36 7.73 0.83
CA PHE A 153 17.43 8.81 1.14
C PHE A 153 16.16 8.60 0.35
N MET A 154 15.01 8.53 1.02
CA MET A 154 13.75 8.25 0.33
C MET A 154 12.56 8.98 0.92
N THR A 155 11.56 9.16 0.08
CA THR A 155 10.24 9.63 0.48
C THR A 155 9.22 8.59 0.02
N ILE A 156 8.39 8.12 0.95
CA ILE A 156 7.33 7.15 0.67
C ILE A 156 6.00 7.83 0.92
N TRP A 157 5.15 7.84 -0.10
CA TRP A 157 3.78 8.31 -0.01
C TRP A 157 2.83 7.13 0.07
N VAL A 158 1.97 7.16 1.07
CA VAL A 158 0.88 6.21 1.26
C VAL A 158 -0.41 6.95 1.01
N GLU A 159 -1.14 6.53 -0.01
CA GLU A 159 -2.53 6.92 -0.19
C GLU A 159 -3.45 5.83 0.35
N VAL A 160 -4.17 6.18 1.41
CA VAL A 160 -5.20 5.35 2.02
C VAL A 160 -6.54 5.78 1.43
N ILE A 161 -7.13 4.92 0.60
CA ILE A 161 -8.37 5.20 -0.13
C ILE A 161 -9.51 4.43 0.51
N TYR A 162 -10.42 5.13 1.18
CA TYR A 162 -11.70 4.57 1.60
C TYR A 162 -12.69 4.56 0.44
N ARG A 163 -13.31 3.42 0.15
CA ARG A 163 -14.31 3.31 -0.92
C ARG A 163 -15.68 2.94 -0.36
N GLU A 164 -16.59 3.91 -0.27
CA GLU A 164 -18.00 3.66 0.08
C GLU A 164 -18.66 2.58 -0.81
N PRO A 165 -18.40 2.52 -2.13
CA PRO A 165 -18.93 1.43 -2.98
C PRO A 165 -18.55 0.02 -2.49
N LYS A 166 -17.35 -0.14 -1.91
CA LYS A 166 -16.93 -1.42 -1.30
C LYS A 166 -17.63 -1.68 0.02
N VAL A 167 -17.91 -0.65 0.81
CA VAL A 167 -18.69 -0.77 2.04
C VAL A 167 -20.09 -1.27 1.73
N LEU A 168 -20.76 -0.69 0.72
CA LEU A 168 -22.07 -1.17 0.26
C LEU A 168 -22.02 -2.64 -0.15
N LEU A 169 -21.01 -3.01 -0.93
CA LEU A 169 -20.80 -4.39 -1.35
C LEU A 169 -20.65 -5.34 -0.15
N LEU A 170 -19.78 -5.02 0.81
CA LEU A 170 -19.53 -5.83 2.01
C LEU A 170 -20.72 -5.91 2.96
N ALA A 171 -21.48 -4.82 3.09
CA ALA A 171 -22.68 -4.77 3.92
C ALA A 171 -23.83 -5.61 3.35
N CYS A 172 -23.88 -5.77 2.02
CA CYS A 172 -24.86 -6.61 1.35
C CYS A 172 -24.51 -8.11 1.45
N ASP A 173 -23.23 -8.46 1.31
CA ASP A 173 -22.73 -9.84 1.32
C ASP A 173 -23.13 -10.64 2.59
N LYS A 174 -23.10 -9.99 3.77
CA LYS A 174 -23.39 -10.64 5.06
C LYS A 174 -24.85 -11.10 5.27
N ARG A 175 -25.78 -10.90 4.32
CA ARG A 175 -27.24 -11.04 4.54
C ARG A 175 -27.99 -11.92 3.51
N ALA A 176 -27.31 -12.89 2.90
CA ALA A 176 -27.75 -13.58 1.70
C ALA A 176 -28.42 -14.97 1.90
N MET A 177 -29.64 -15.17 1.38
CA MET A 177 -30.23 -16.49 1.01
C MET A 177 -30.75 -16.44 -0.45
N VAL A 178 -30.68 -17.57 -1.16
CA VAL A 178 -30.58 -17.72 -2.64
C VAL A 178 -31.81 -17.26 -3.44
N THR A 179 -31.61 -16.47 -4.52
CA THR A 179 -32.42 -16.48 -5.77
C THR A 179 -31.57 -15.95 -6.96
N ARG A 180 -31.81 -16.50 -8.17
CA ARG A 180 -30.92 -16.63 -9.34
C ARG A 180 -30.92 -15.42 -10.32
N CYS A 181 -29.77 -15.17 -10.96
CA CYS A 181 -29.52 -14.16 -11.99
C CYS A 181 -30.05 -14.58 -13.39
N LEU A 182 -30.27 -13.64 -14.32
CA LEU A 182 -30.73 -13.92 -15.70
C LEU A 182 -29.60 -14.42 -16.63
N PHE A 183 -28.35 -14.34 -16.20
CA PHE A 183 -27.17 -14.88 -16.90
C PHE A 183 -26.47 -15.84 -15.93
N ALA A 184 -26.03 -16.99 -16.45
CA ALA A 184 -25.60 -18.17 -15.70
C ALA A 184 -24.75 -17.85 -14.46
N ALA A 185 -25.21 -18.33 -13.30
CA ALA A 185 -24.56 -18.14 -12.00
C ALA A 185 -23.20 -18.86 -11.95
N THR A 186 -22.19 -18.16 -11.45
CA THR A 186 -20.87 -18.73 -11.09
C THR A 186 -20.56 -18.36 -9.64
N PRO A 187 -19.56 -18.98 -8.96
CA PRO A 187 -19.33 -18.85 -7.52
C PRO A 187 -18.92 -17.46 -6.99
N THR A 188 -19.07 -16.39 -7.78
CA THR A 188 -18.60 -15.02 -7.48
C THR A 188 -19.74 -14.00 -7.26
N ASP A 189 -20.95 -14.51 -6.97
CA ASP A 189 -22.18 -13.74 -6.81
C ASP A 189 -22.34 -13.12 -5.40
N PHE A 190 -22.74 -11.85 -5.34
CA PHE A 190 -23.12 -11.11 -4.12
C PHE A 190 -24.63 -10.95 -4.06
N ILE A 191 -25.24 -11.01 -2.87
CA ILE A 191 -26.70 -10.89 -2.70
C ILE A 191 -27.04 -9.62 -1.91
N LEU A 192 -27.95 -8.81 -2.44
CA LEU A 192 -28.50 -7.64 -1.76
C LEU A 192 -29.57 -8.05 -0.72
N PRO A 193 -29.82 -7.23 0.33
CA PRO A 193 -30.81 -7.50 1.38
C PRO A 193 -32.27 -7.71 0.92
N TRP A 194 -32.53 -7.54 -0.37
CA TRP A 194 -33.84 -7.66 -1.01
C TRP A 194 -33.84 -8.75 -2.09
N PHE A 195 -33.04 -9.81 -1.89
CA PHE A 195 -33.03 -11.03 -2.72
C PHE A 195 -32.61 -10.80 -4.18
N HIS A 196 -31.79 -9.79 -4.44
CA HIS A 196 -31.23 -9.50 -5.76
C HIS A 196 -29.73 -9.73 -5.77
N SER A 197 -29.29 -10.66 -6.61
CA SER A 197 -27.89 -11.10 -6.67
C SER A 197 -27.19 -10.53 -7.90
N PHE A 198 -25.93 -10.13 -7.74
CA PHE A 198 -25.08 -9.58 -8.81
C PHE A 198 -23.64 -10.05 -8.61
N HIS A 199 -22.92 -10.35 -9.69
CA HIS A 199 -21.46 -10.56 -9.59
C HIS A 199 -20.77 -9.34 -8.99
N ARG A 200 -19.72 -9.57 -8.19
CA ARG A 200 -18.89 -8.51 -7.60
C ARG A 200 -18.47 -7.46 -8.62
N GLY A 201 -17.95 -7.94 -9.74
CA GLY A 201 -17.42 -7.12 -10.82
C GLY A 201 -18.49 -6.31 -11.54
N CYS A 202 -19.76 -6.72 -11.51
CA CYS A 202 -20.87 -6.04 -12.16
C CYS A 202 -21.53 -4.99 -11.25
N ILE A 203 -21.68 -5.29 -9.95
CA ILE A 203 -22.36 -4.39 -9.02
C ILE A 203 -21.46 -3.28 -8.47
N LEU A 204 -20.15 -3.53 -8.32
CA LEU A 204 -19.23 -2.53 -7.82
C LEU A 204 -19.16 -1.27 -8.73
N PRO A 205 -19.05 -1.37 -10.07
CA PRO A 205 -19.19 -0.24 -10.99
C PRO A 205 -20.49 0.55 -10.85
N TRP A 206 -21.58 -0.14 -10.51
CA TRP A 206 -22.88 0.50 -10.29
C TRP A 206 -22.89 1.33 -9.00
N PHE A 207 -22.33 0.81 -7.91
CA PHE A 207 -22.22 1.54 -6.66
C PHE A 207 -21.27 2.73 -6.71
N TYR A 208 -20.35 2.79 -7.67
CA TYR A 208 -19.63 4.05 -7.92
C TYR A 208 -20.56 5.19 -8.40
N LYS A 209 -21.71 4.87 -8.99
CA LYS A 209 -22.65 5.85 -9.55
C LYS A 209 -23.83 6.15 -8.63
N VAL A 210 -24.40 5.12 -7.99
CA VAL A 210 -25.63 5.28 -7.21
C VAL A 210 -25.77 4.22 -6.12
N ALA A 211 -26.25 4.63 -4.95
CA ALA A 211 -26.48 3.77 -3.78
C ALA A 211 -27.86 3.09 -3.80
N LYS A 212 -28.37 2.71 -4.98
CA LYS A 212 -29.70 2.10 -5.13
C LYS A 212 -29.59 0.72 -5.77
N CYS A 213 -30.49 -0.20 -5.41
CA CYS A 213 -30.56 -1.49 -6.10
C CYS A 213 -30.88 -1.29 -7.59
N PRO A 214 -30.12 -1.87 -8.54
CA PRO A 214 -30.42 -1.77 -9.97
C PRO A 214 -31.82 -2.26 -10.35
N LYS A 215 -32.34 -3.25 -9.62
CA LYS A 215 -33.60 -3.94 -9.96
C LYS A 215 -34.83 -3.33 -9.29
N CYS A 216 -34.84 -3.17 -7.96
CA CYS A 216 -36.00 -2.60 -7.23
C CYS A 216 -35.85 -1.12 -6.86
N ARG A 217 -34.72 -0.48 -7.19
CA ARG A 217 -34.41 0.93 -6.85
C ARG A 217 -34.43 1.26 -5.36
N HIS A 218 -34.50 0.25 -4.49
CA HIS A 218 -34.42 0.41 -3.04
C HIS A 218 -33.12 1.11 -2.65
N ASP A 219 -33.21 2.05 -1.71
CA ASP A 219 -32.06 2.81 -1.23
C ASP A 219 -31.20 1.99 -0.27
N LEU A 220 -29.94 1.81 -0.65
CA LEU A 220 -28.91 1.09 0.08
C LEU A 220 -28.00 2.05 0.85
N GLY A 221 -28.13 3.37 0.69
CA GLY A 221 -27.32 4.37 1.39
C GLY A 221 -27.37 4.25 2.92
N LYS A 222 -28.50 3.77 3.46
CA LYS A 222 -28.65 3.45 4.89
C LYS A 222 -27.60 2.47 5.43
N TYR A 223 -27.00 1.63 4.58
CA TYR A 223 -25.95 0.69 4.98
C TYR A 223 -24.56 1.33 5.03
N LEU A 224 -24.35 2.48 4.38
CA LEU A 224 -23.15 3.29 4.55
C LEU A 224 -23.14 3.92 5.93
N VAL A 225 -24.26 4.52 6.33
CA VAL A 225 -24.46 5.13 7.65
C VAL A 225 -24.26 4.08 8.75
N ALA A 226 -24.90 2.90 8.65
CA ALA A 226 -24.69 1.84 9.64
C ALA A 226 -23.25 1.29 9.72
N ALA A 227 -22.47 1.39 8.63
CA ALA A 227 -21.08 0.97 8.61
C ALA A 227 -20.09 2.06 9.08
N THR A 228 -20.56 3.31 9.21
CA THR A 228 -19.78 4.49 9.63
C THR A 228 -20.20 5.03 11.02
N ASP A 229 -21.45 4.80 11.45
CA ASP A 229 -22.05 5.24 12.72
C ASP A 229 -22.22 4.12 13.77
N ALA A 230 -21.95 2.85 13.45
CA ALA A 230 -21.82 1.84 14.50
C ALA A 230 -20.71 2.27 15.47
N SER A 231 -20.79 1.83 16.74
CA SER A 231 -19.83 2.11 17.84
C SER A 231 -18.39 1.62 17.60
N MET A 232 -18.00 1.48 16.34
CA MET A 232 -16.74 0.99 15.80
C MET A 232 -16.19 2.07 14.84
N GLY A 233 -15.44 3.04 15.37
CA GLY A 233 -14.45 3.91 14.70
C GLY A 233 -14.82 4.65 13.40
N LYS A 234 -14.88 5.98 13.43
CA LYS A 234 -14.97 6.82 12.22
C LYS A 234 -13.68 6.76 11.38
N PHE A 235 -13.81 6.82 10.06
CA PHE A 235 -12.66 6.98 9.16
C PHE A 235 -12.02 8.38 9.35
N PRO A 236 -10.68 8.53 9.25
CA PRO A 236 -10.02 9.83 9.43
C PRO A 236 -10.60 10.91 8.49
N GLY A 237 -11.23 11.93 9.07
CA GLY A 237 -11.73 13.10 8.34
C GLY A 237 -13.17 13.01 7.82
N GLN A 238 -13.95 11.97 8.16
CA GLN A 238 -15.41 12.06 8.03
C GLN A 238 -16.01 12.89 9.21
N PRO A 239 -16.99 13.78 8.96
CA PRO A 239 -17.67 14.54 10.01
C PRO A 239 -18.37 13.63 11.03
#